data_AF-A0A357HFS1-F1
#
_entry.id   AF-A0A357HFS1-F1
#
_cell.length_a   1.000
_cell.length_b   1.000
_cell.length_c   1.000
_cell.angle_alpha   90.00
_cell.angle_beta   90.00
_cell.angle_gamma   90.00
#
_symmetry.space_group_name_H-M   'P 1'
#
loop_
_entity.id
_entity.type
_entity.pdbx_description
1 polymer ?
#
loop_
_entity_poly.entity_id
_entity_poly.type
_entity_poly.pdbx_seq_one_letter_code
_entity_poly.pdbx_strand_id
1 'polypeptide(L)' 'VLVEEVSLGAATDVNGEYVILNVSPGSYTLRAEYIGYATYRVESLQVNTDMTTRQDFILTQEAIKGK' A
#
# COMPACT_ATOMS: atom_id res chain seq x y z
N VAL A 1 -4.05 -0.50 -2.83
CA VAL A 1 -2.61 -0.31 -2.50
C VAL A 1 -1.84 -0.14 -3.79
N LEU A 2 -0.93 0.83 -3.85
CA LEU A 2 -0.13 1.18 -5.02
C LEU A 2 1.35 1.28 -4.65
N VAL A 3 2.23 0.79 -5.51
CA VAL A 3 3.67 1.02 -5.52
C VAL A 3 3.93 2.21 -6.45
N GLU A 4 4.36 3.34 -5.91
CA GLU A 4 4.36 4.61 -6.66
C GLU A 4 5.34 4.61 -7.83
N GLU A 5 6.55 4.07 -7.65
CA GLU A 5 7.64 4.16 -8.62
C GLU A 5 7.41 3.31 -9.88
N VAL A 6 6.71 2.19 -9.72
CA VAL A 6 6.42 1.25 -10.82
C VAL A 6 4.95 1.28 -11.24
N SER A 7 4.14 2.13 -10.59
CA SER A 7 2.69 2.24 -10.84
C SER A 7 1.95 0.88 -10.81
N LEU A 8 2.49 -0.10 -10.07
CA LEU A 8 1.85 -1.39 -9.83
C LEU A 8 0.97 -1.29 -8.60
N GLY A 9 -0.15 -1.99 -8.58
CA GLY A 9 -1.03 -1.96 -7.42
C GLY A 9 -1.97 -3.14 -7.39
N ALA A 10 -2.60 -3.33 -6.24
CA ALA A 10 -3.64 -4.32 -6.03
C ALA A 10 -4.77 -3.70 -5.22
N ALA A 11 -5.99 -4.11 -5.54
CA ALA A 11 -7.14 -3.90 -4.68
C ALA A 11 -7.03 -4.84 -3.48
N THR A 12 -7.45 -4.36 -2.31
CA THR A 12 -7.59 -5.18 -1.11
C THR A 12 -8.88 -6.00 -1.19
N ASP A 13 -8.89 -7.18 -0.59
CA ASP A 13 -10.10 -7.99 -0.43
C ASP A 13 -10.98 -7.51 0.74
N VAL A 14 -12.01 -8.30 1.09
CA VAL A 14 -12.95 -7.98 2.19
C VAL A 14 -12.31 -7.98 3.57
N ASN A 15 -11.15 -8.63 3.73
CA ASN A 15 -10.39 -8.68 4.97
C ASN A 15 -9.29 -7.61 5.02
N GLY A 16 -9.10 -6.84 3.94
CA GLY A 16 -8.03 -5.85 3.81
C GLY A 16 -6.71 -6.43 3.28
N GLU A 17 -6.69 -7.71 2.87
CA GLU A 17 -5.50 -8.38 2.36
C GLU A 17 -5.26 -8.02 0.90
N TYR A 18 -4.01 -7.88 0.50
CA TYR A 18 -3.62 -7.56 -0.86
C TYR A 18 -2.33 -8.28 -1.25
N VAL A 19 -2.16 -8.55 -2.55
CA VAL A 19 -0.95 -9.16 -3.08
C VAL A 19 -0.54 -8.44 -4.37
N ILE A 20 0.70 -7.96 -4.40
CA ILE A 20 1.30 -7.34 -5.59
C ILE A 20 2.42 -8.27 -6.05
N LEU A 21 2.29 -8.84 -7.25
CA LEU A 21 3.25 -9.78 -7.83
C LEU A 21 4.17 -9.06 -8.83
N ASN A 22 5.29 -9.72 -9.17
CA ASN A 22 6.28 -9.25 -10.15
C ASN A 22 6.91 -7.89 -9.78
N VAL A 23 7.06 -7.61 -8.50
CA VAL A 23 7.83 -6.45 -8.02
C VAL A 23 9.29 -6.84 -8.03
N SER A 24 10.08 -6.20 -8.89
CA SER A 24 11.54 -6.36 -8.88
C SER A 24 12.11 -5.95 -7.52
N PRO A 25 13.25 -6.51 -7.11
CA PRO A 25 13.94 -6.07 -5.89
C PRO A 25 14.33 -4.60 -5.98
N GLY A 26 14.15 -3.86 -4.88
CA GLY A 26 14.38 -2.42 -4.86
C GLY A 26 13.83 -1.77 -3.60
N SER A 27 13.98 -0.45 -3.52
CA SER A 27 13.35 0.38 -2.50
C SER A 27 12.15 1.08 -3.13
N TYR A 28 10.98 0.94 -2.51
CA TYR A 28 9.73 1.47 -3.05
C TYR A 28 8.92 2.21 -2.01
N THR A 29 8.01 3.05 -2.50
CA THR A 29 7.00 3.74 -1.72
C THR A 29 5.67 3.05 -1.93
N LEU A 30 5.11 2.50 -0.85
CA LEU A 30 3.75 1.98 -0.88
C LEU A 30 2.76 3.04 -0.42
N ARG A 31 1.73 3.27 -1.23
CA ARG A 31 0.59 4.12 -0.93
C ARG A 31 -0.68 3.29 -0.77
N ALA A 32 -1.30 3.39 0.39
CA ALA A 32 -2.61 2.82 0.67
C ALA A 32 -3.66 3.95 0.71
N GLU A 33 -4.70 3.80 -0.11
CA GLU A 33 -5.81 4.74 -0.22
C GLU A 33 -7.12 3.97 -0.13
N TYR A 34 -8.07 4.52 0.64
CA TYR A 34 -9.41 4.00 0.75
C TYR A 34 -10.40 5.15 0.93
N ILE A 35 -11.58 5.06 0.32
CA ILE A 35 -12.57 6.14 0.34
C ILE A 35 -13.03 6.38 1.78
N GLY A 36 -12.90 7.63 2.25
CA GLY A 36 -13.25 8.01 3.63
C GLY A 36 -12.13 7.77 4.66
N TYR A 37 -10.92 7.43 4.23
CA TYR A 37 -9.75 7.24 5.08
C TYR A 37 -8.58 8.10 4.60
N ALA A 38 -7.75 8.51 5.55
CA ALA A 38 -6.50 9.20 5.26
C ALA A 38 -5.59 8.34 4.38
N THR A 39 -4.99 8.95 3.37
CA THR A 39 -3.95 8.30 2.57
C THR A 39 -2.74 7.99 3.45
N TYR A 40 -2.29 6.74 3.45
CA TYR A 40 -1.10 6.31 4.18
C TYR A 40 0.03 5.98 3.21
N ARG A 41 1.24 6.46 3.51
CA ARG A 41 2.45 6.21 2.70
C ARG A 41 3.54 5.58 3.56
N VAL A 42 4.11 4.49 3.07
CA VAL A 42 5.31 3.86 3.61
C VAL A 42 6.42 4.05 2.61
N GLU A 43 7.40 4.86 2.98
CA GLU A 43 8.60 5.10 2.18
C GLU A 43 9.69 4.08 2.51
N SER A 44 10.62 3.90 1.58
CA SER A 44 11.81 3.06 1.76
C SER A 44 11.51 1.60 2.10
N LEU A 45 10.41 1.04 1.58
CA LEU A 45 10.13 -0.39 1.73
C LEU A 45 11.10 -1.19 0.87
N GLN A 46 11.92 -2.00 1.52
CA GLN A 46 12.89 -2.84 0.84
C GLN A 46 12.24 -4.16 0.39
N VAL A 47 12.22 -4.37 -0.92
CA VAL A 47 11.81 -5.63 -1.56
C VAL A 47 13.08 -6.37 -1.96
N ASN A 48 13.24 -7.59 -1.42
CA ASN A 48 14.40 -8.44 -1.69
C ASN A 48 14.02 -9.57 -2.66
N THR A 49 15.00 -10.05 -3.43
CA THR A 49 14.84 -11.27 -4.23
C THR A 49 14.46 -12.45 -3.34
N ASP A 50 13.56 -13.31 -3.81
CA ASP A 50 13.16 -14.56 -3.15
C ASP A 50 12.54 -14.42 -1.75
N MET A 51 12.13 -13.21 -1.36
CA MET A 51 11.41 -12.97 -0.10
C MET A 51 10.06 -12.29 -0.35
N THR A 52 9.03 -12.76 0.35
CA THR A 52 7.76 -12.05 0.43
C THR A 52 7.88 -10.94 1.48
N THR A 53 7.93 -9.68 1.03
CA THR A 53 7.84 -8.52 1.92
C THR A 53 6.39 -8.33 2.34
N ARG A 54 6.12 -8.40 3.66
CA ARG A 54 4.81 -8.08 4.23
C ARG A 54 4.86 -6.68 4.83
N GLN A 55 3.93 -5.83 4.42
CA GLN A 55 3.75 -4.49 4.96
C GLN A 55 2.29 -4.31 5.32
N ASP A 56 2.00 -4.15 6.61
CA ASP A 56 0.63 -3.88 7.07
C ASP A 56 0.39 -2.36 7.12
N PHE A 57 -0.85 -1.93 6.88
CA PHE A 57 -1.26 -0.52 6.97
C PHE A 57 -2.39 -0.38 7.97
N ILE A 58 -2.32 0.64 8.81
CA ILE A 58 -3.42 1.03 9.69
C ILE A 58 -3.92 2.38 9.18
N LEU A 59 -5.05 2.36 8.48
CA LEU A 59 -5.66 3.57 7.93
C LEU A 59 -6.51 4.25 9.00
N THR A 60 -6.29 5.54 9.19
CA THR A 60 -7.13 6.37 10.06
C THR A 60 -8.32 6.88 9.25
N GLN A 61 -9.53 6.68 9.76
CA GLN A 61 -10.73 7.21 9.12
C GLN A 61 -10.63 8.74 9.04
N GLU A 62 -10.74 9.29 7.84
CA GLU A 62 -10.88 10.72 7.66
C GLU A 62 -12.36 11.02 7.90
N ALA A 63 -12.67 11.59 9.05
CA ALA A 63 -13.98 12.19 9.24
C ALA A 63 -14.13 13.28 8.17
N ILE A 64 -14.98 13.02 7.17
CA ILE A 64 -15.41 14.05 6.23
C ILE A 64 -16.11 15.10 7.09
N LYS A 65 -15.38 16.16 7.45
CA LYS A 65 -15.96 17.30 8.13
C LYS A 65 -16.79 18.03 7.08
N GLY A 66 -18.03 17.57 6.92
CA GLY A 66 -19.06 18.31 6.20
C GLY A 66 -19.09 19.72 6.75
N LYS A 67 -18.79 20.70 5.90
CA LYS A 67 -19.04 22.11 6.19
C LYS A 67 -20.48 22.43 5.85
#